data_AF-A0A952AW48-F1
#
_entry.id   AF-A0A952AW48-F1
#
_cell.length_a   1.000
_cell.length_b   1.000
_cell.length_c   1.000
_cell.angle_alpha   90.00
_cell.angle_beta   90.00
_cell.angle_gamma   90.00
#
_symmetry.space_group_name_H-M   'P 1'
#
loop_
_entity.id
_entity.type
_entity.pdbx_description
1 polymer ?
#
loop_
_entity_poly.entity_id
_entity_poly.type
_entity_poly.pdbx_seq_one_letter_code
_entity_poly.pdbx_strand_id
1 'polypeptide(L)'
;MNKNFAGFTIMEVTLALTLLTVGMLGLAGVFSQIVTSNTVIKQKQIAALLATTKLNQLRTMALAEISELKGTFDEPFQLYSWQAGFNYQMDNDRVADLWLEIKHKSGTTVKLWTRILITNAE
;
A
#
# COMPACT_ATOMS: atom_id res chain seq x y z
N MET A 1 25.97 24.22 60.30
CA MET A 1 25.73 24.19 58.84
C MET A 1 24.51 23.30 58.61
N ASN A 2 23.30 23.87 58.65
CA ASN A 2 22.06 23.08 58.56
C ASN A 2 21.79 22.74 57.09
N LYS A 3 21.88 21.46 56.74
CA LYS A 3 21.42 20.92 55.45
C LYS A 3 19.89 20.90 55.48
N ASN A 4 19.26 21.78 54.69
CA ASN A 4 17.83 21.67 54.42
C ASN A 4 17.60 20.42 53.57
N PHE A 5 17.02 19.37 54.15
CA PHE A 5 16.46 18.27 53.39
C PHE A 5 15.19 18.77 52.70
N ALA A 6 15.31 19.19 51.45
CA ALA A 6 14.17 19.51 50.60
C ALA A 6 13.50 18.19 50.18
N GLY A 7 12.36 17.86 50.80
CA GLY A 7 11.49 16.78 50.34
C GLY A 7 10.62 17.24 49.18
N PHE A 8 10.16 16.29 48.36
CA PHE A 8 9.20 16.58 47.29
C PHE A 8 7.87 17.07 47.88
N THR A 9 7.37 18.18 47.34
CA THR A 9 6.04 18.67 47.65
C THR A 9 4.98 17.81 46.96
N ILE A 10 3.78 17.72 47.55
CA ILE A 10 2.63 17.05 46.93
C ILE A 10 2.33 17.65 45.54
N MET A 11 2.56 18.95 45.38
CA MET A 11 2.39 19.66 44.12
C MET A 11 3.36 19.14 43.03
N GLU A 12 4.64 18.96 43.36
CA GLU A 12 5.63 18.41 42.41
C GLU A 12 5.31 16.97 41.99
N VAL A 13 4.87 16.14 42.93
CA VAL A 13 4.47 14.75 42.61
C VAL A 13 3.27 14.73 41.69
N THR A 14 2.28 15.58 41.95
CA THR A 14 1.08 15.69 41.11
C THR A 14 1.41 16.20 39.71
N LEU A 15 2.29 17.20 39.61
CA LEU A 15 2.77 17.72 38.33
C LEU A 15 3.56 16.67 37.55
N ALA A 16 4.45 15.94 38.22
CA ALA A 16 5.23 14.86 37.59
C ALA A 16 4.32 13.74 37.05
N LEU A 17 3.31 13.32 37.81
CA LEU A 17 2.32 12.34 37.36
C LEU A 17 1.48 12.86 36.18
N THR A 18 1.14 14.15 36.19
CA THR A 18 0.41 14.78 35.08
C THR A 18 1.25 14.77 33.80
N LEU A 19 2.53 15.13 33.89
CA LEU A 19 3.43 15.08 32.73
C LEU A 19 3.66 13.65 32.24
N LEU A 20 3.79 12.69 33.15
CA LEU A 20 3.94 11.27 32.83
C LEU A 20 2.72 10.75 32.05
N THR A 21 1.51 11.05 32.52
CA THR A 21 0.27 10.59 31.89
C THR A 21 0.08 11.19 30.50
N VAL A 22 0.35 12.49 30.32
CA VAL A 22 0.34 13.13 28.99
C VAL A 22 1.37 12.47 28.06
N GLY A 23 2.58 12.20 28.54
CA GLY A 23 3.60 11.48 27.78
C GLY A 23 3.15 10.09 27.34
N MET A 24 2.53 9.32 28.24
CA MET A 24 2.02 7.98 27.94
C MET A 24 0.90 8.01 26.89
N LEU A 25 -0.02 8.98 26.97
CA LEU A 25 -1.08 9.15 25.96
C LEU A 25 -0.51 9.48 24.58
N GLY A 26 0.53 10.32 24.51
CA GLY A 26 1.24 10.61 23.28
C GLY A 26 1.85 9.35 22.65
N LEU A 27 2.52 8.53 23.45
CA LEU A 27 3.10 7.26 23.00
C LEU A 27 2.04 6.27 22.49
N ALA A 28 0.90 6.16 23.18
CA ALA A 28 -0.21 5.31 22.77
C ALA A 28 -0.76 5.73 21.40
N GLY A 29 -0.89 7.03 21.15
CA GLY A 29 -1.30 7.57 19.84
C GLY A 29 -0.32 7.19 18.73
N VAL A 30 0.98 7.37 18.97
CA VAL A 30 2.03 6.99 18.01
C VAL A 30 2.00 5.49 17.72
N PHE A 31 1.83 4.65 18.74
CA PHE A 31 1.76 3.19 18.55
C PHE A 31 0.58 2.78 17.65
N SER A 32 -0.60 3.36 17.90
CA SER A 32 -1.79 3.13 17.07
C SER A 32 -1.56 3.53 15.60
N GLN A 33 -0.87 4.67 15.40
CA GLN A 33 -0.53 5.14 14.07
C GLN A 33 0.46 4.20 13.36
N ILE A 34 1.46 3.67 14.07
CA ILE A 34 2.43 2.72 13.52
C ILE A 34 1.73 1.43 13.06
N VAL A 35 0.85 0.86 13.88
CA VAL A 35 0.11 -0.37 13.54
C VAL A 35 -0.76 -0.16 12.29
N THR A 36 -1.46 0.97 12.23
CA THR A 36 -2.30 1.33 11.08
C THR A 36 -1.45 1.50 9.81
N SER A 37 -0.35 2.25 9.90
CA SER A 37 0.57 2.47 8.78
C SER A 37 1.19 1.17 8.27
N ASN A 38 1.62 0.28 9.18
CA ASN A 38 2.17 -1.02 8.81
C ASN A 38 1.16 -1.89 8.06
N THR A 39 -0.13 -1.82 8.46
CA THR A 39 -1.20 -2.55 7.78
C THR A 39 -1.40 -2.06 6.35
N VAL A 40 -1.41 -0.74 6.14
CA VAL A 40 -1.53 -0.14 4.80
C VAL A 40 -0.31 -0.47 3.93
N ILE A 41 0.91 -0.40 4.49
CA ILE A 41 2.15 -0.76 3.79
C ILE A 41 2.11 -2.23 3.35
N LYS A 42 1.72 -3.14 4.25
CA LYS A 42 1.57 -4.56 3.92
C LYS A 42 0.57 -4.79 2.80
N GLN A 43 -0.58 -4.09 2.83
CA GLN A 43 -1.59 -4.19 1.78
C GLN A 43 -1.05 -3.72 0.42
N LYS A 44 -0.27 -2.63 0.39
CA LYS A 44 0.39 -2.13 -0.82
C LYS A 44 1.45 -3.09 -1.34
N GLN A 45 2.27 -3.69 -0.48
CA GLN A 45 3.27 -4.68 -0.88
C GLN A 45 2.63 -5.90 -1.54
N ILE A 46 1.55 -6.43 -0.95
CA ILE A 46 0.80 -7.55 -1.52
C ILE A 46 0.18 -7.13 -2.86
N ALA A 47 -0.46 -5.97 -2.94
CA ALA A 47 -1.04 -5.47 -4.19
C ALA A 47 0.04 -5.30 -5.28
N ALA A 48 1.22 -4.79 -4.94
CA ALA A 48 2.33 -4.66 -5.89
C ALA A 48 2.82 -6.02 -6.38
N LEU A 49 2.98 -7.00 -5.48
CA LEU A 49 3.37 -8.37 -5.84
C LEU A 49 2.35 -9.01 -6.77
N LEU A 50 1.06 -8.95 -6.42
CA LEU A 50 -0.03 -9.44 -7.26
C LEU A 50 -0.05 -8.75 -8.62
N ALA A 51 0.23 -7.44 -8.64
CA ALA A 51 0.24 -6.66 -9.88
C ALA A 51 1.38 -7.10 -10.80
N THR A 52 2.59 -7.27 -10.27
CA THR A 52 3.72 -7.79 -11.04
C THR A 52 3.45 -9.19 -11.57
N THR A 53 2.93 -10.09 -10.74
CA THR A 53 2.59 -11.46 -11.18
C THR A 53 1.52 -11.45 -12.27
N LYS A 54 0.45 -10.67 -12.10
CA LYS A 54 -0.64 -10.61 -13.08
C LYS A 54 -0.21 -9.96 -14.39
N LEU A 55 0.60 -8.91 -14.31
CA LEU A 55 1.18 -8.25 -15.47
C LEU A 55 2.08 -9.20 -16.27
N ASN A 56 2.86 -10.05 -15.61
CA ASN A 56 3.65 -11.08 -16.30
C ASN A 56 2.77 -12.14 -16.97
N GLN A 57 1.65 -12.55 -16.36
CA GLN A 57 0.68 -13.45 -17.00
C GLN A 57 0.07 -12.80 -18.25
N LEU A 58 -0.35 -11.53 -18.15
CA LEU A 58 -0.95 -10.81 -19.27
C LEU A 58 0.04 -10.56 -20.41
N ARG A 59 1.34 -10.42 -20.12
CA ARG A 59 2.39 -10.33 -21.15
C ARG A 59 2.54 -11.59 -21.99
N THR A 60 2.19 -12.75 -21.45
CA THR A 60 2.25 -14.02 -22.19
C THR A 60 0.98 -14.31 -23.00
N MET A 61 -0.10 -13.56 -22.77
CA MET A 61 -1.32 -13.67 -23.55
C MET A 61 -1.22 -12.84 -24.84
N ALA A 62 -1.79 -13.32 -25.94
CA ALA A 62 -1.82 -12.59 -27.19
C ALA A 62 -2.58 -11.26 -27.01
N LEU A 63 -1.97 -10.15 -27.39
CA LEU A 63 -2.54 -8.79 -27.24
C LEU A 63 -3.94 -8.64 -27.87
N ALA A 64 -4.27 -9.48 -28.85
CA ALA A 64 -5.55 -9.43 -29.59
C ALA A 64 -6.79 -9.76 -28.74
N GLU A 65 -6.66 -10.36 -27.56
CA GLU A 65 -7.80 -10.78 -26.72
C GLU A 65 -8.12 -9.82 -25.56
N ILE A 66 -7.35 -8.72 -25.40
CA ILE A 66 -7.38 -7.93 -24.17
C ILE A 66 -7.94 -6.53 -24.47
N SER A 67 -9.25 -6.44 -24.66
CA SER A 67 -9.94 -5.15 -24.82
C SER A 67 -10.16 -4.45 -23.47
N GLU A 68 -10.48 -5.21 -22.42
CA GLU A 68 -10.46 -4.80 -21.01
C GLU A 68 -10.75 -6.04 -20.16
N LEU A 69 -9.81 -6.44 -19.31
CA LEU A 69 -9.95 -7.61 -18.44
C LEU A 69 -10.14 -7.16 -17.00
N LYS A 70 -11.06 -7.81 -16.28
CA LYS A 70 -11.28 -7.58 -14.86
C LYS A 70 -11.51 -8.90 -14.13
N GLY A 71 -11.16 -8.93 -12.85
CA GLY A 71 -11.42 -10.10 -12.03
C GLY A 71 -11.09 -9.89 -10.57
N THR A 72 -11.34 -10.95 -9.80
CA THR A 72 -10.93 -11.08 -8.40
C THR A 72 -9.83 -12.12 -8.30
N PHE A 73 -9.06 -12.08 -7.22
CA PHE A 73 -8.11 -13.15 -6.92
C PHE A 73 -8.78 -14.22 -6.06
N ASP A 74 -8.29 -15.45 -6.16
CA ASP A 74 -8.70 -16.57 -5.31
C ASP A 74 -8.08 -16.48 -3.91
N GLU A 75 -8.38 -17.46 -3.05
CA GLU A 75 -7.77 -17.52 -1.71
C GLU A 75 -6.24 -17.55 -1.79
N PRO A 76 -5.54 -16.81 -0.91
CA PRO A 76 -6.04 -15.99 0.21
C PRO A 76 -6.33 -14.51 -0.13
N PHE A 77 -6.41 -14.14 -1.41
CA PHE A 77 -6.42 -12.75 -1.88
C PHE A 77 -7.78 -12.24 -2.36
N GLN A 78 -8.89 -12.86 -1.94
CA GLN A 78 -10.26 -12.47 -2.31
C GLN A 78 -10.61 -10.99 -2.04
N LEU A 79 -9.88 -10.34 -1.12
CA LEU A 79 -10.03 -8.92 -0.82
C LEU A 79 -9.42 -8.00 -1.88
N TYR A 80 -8.72 -8.56 -2.87
CA TYR A 80 -8.10 -7.84 -3.98
C TYR A 80 -8.87 -8.11 -5.27
N SER A 81 -9.06 -7.04 -6.03
CA SER A 81 -9.63 -7.06 -7.39
C SER A 81 -8.64 -6.42 -8.34
N TRP A 82 -8.69 -6.82 -9.61
CA TRP A 82 -7.80 -6.29 -10.64
C TRP A 82 -8.57 -5.91 -11.90
N GLN A 83 -8.03 -4.92 -12.60
CA GLN A 83 -8.50 -4.48 -13.92
C GLN A 83 -7.29 -4.15 -14.79
N ALA A 84 -7.30 -4.60 -16.03
CA ALA A 84 -6.23 -4.38 -16.99
C ALA A 84 -6.80 -3.97 -18.34
N GLY A 85 -6.02 -3.19 -19.09
CA GLY A 85 -6.36 -2.82 -20.45
C GLY A 85 -5.12 -2.37 -21.22
N PHE A 86 -5.29 -2.26 -22.54
CA PHE A 86 -4.26 -1.76 -23.43
C PHE A 86 -4.63 -0.38 -23.93
N ASN A 87 -3.61 0.46 -24.05
CA ASN A 87 -3.70 1.68 -24.81
C ASN A 87 -2.73 1.58 -25.99
N TYR A 88 -3.27 1.57 -27.21
CA TYR A 88 -2.47 1.57 -28.42
C TYR A 88 -1.96 2.99 -28.65
N GLN A 89 -0.63 3.14 -28.80
CA GLN A 89 -0.09 4.43 -29.23
C GLN A 89 -0.38 4.62 -30.73
N MET A 90 -1.26 5.58 -31.04
CA MET A 90 -1.68 5.94 -32.40
C MET A 90 -0.53 6.37 -33.34
N ASP A 91 0.67 6.58 -32.82
CA ASP A 91 1.87 7.03 -33.55
C ASP A 91 2.83 5.86 -33.89
N ASN A 92 2.64 4.69 -33.28
CA ASN A 92 3.48 3.52 -33.54
C ASN A 92 2.68 2.23 -33.31
N ASP A 93 2.17 1.64 -34.40
CA ASP A 93 1.39 0.39 -34.42
C ASP A 93 2.10 -0.82 -33.81
N ARG A 94 3.38 -0.69 -33.46
CA ARG A 94 4.20 -1.75 -32.85
C ARG A 94 4.39 -1.59 -31.34
N VAL A 95 3.78 -0.58 -30.71
CA VAL A 95 3.91 -0.31 -29.28
C VAL A 95 2.53 -0.17 -28.63
N ALA A 96 2.28 -1.01 -27.64
CA ALA A 96 1.10 -0.89 -26.78
C ALA A 96 1.52 -0.70 -25.32
N ASP A 97 0.84 0.22 -24.64
CA ASP A 97 1.00 0.40 -23.20
C ASP A 97 -0.07 -0.42 -22.47
N LEU A 98 0.36 -1.41 -21.69
CA LEU A 98 -0.49 -2.20 -20.80
C LEU A 98 -0.59 -1.47 -19.45
N TRP A 99 -1.81 -1.20 -19.00
CA TRP A 99 -2.07 -0.73 -17.66
C TRP A 99 -2.75 -1.82 -16.83
N LEU A 100 -2.38 -1.90 -15.55
CA LEU A 100 -2.97 -2.82 -14.58
C LEU A 100 -3.23 -2.07 -13.28
N GLU A 101 -4.44 -2.16 -12.78
CA GLU A 101 -4.87 -1.62 -11.51
C GLU A 101 -5.28 -2.76 -10.58
N ILE A 102 -4.75 -2.75 -9.35
CA ILE A 102 -5.18 -3.64 -8.27
C ILE A 102 -5.76 -2.81 -7.14
N LYS A 103 -6.97 -3.17 -6.72
CA LYS A 103 -7.71 -2.52 -5.65
C LYS A 103 -8.02 -3.50 -4.53
N HIS A 104 -7.61 -3.15 -3.32
CA HIS A 104 -7.98 -3.83 -2.09
C HIS A 104 -9.30 -3.28 -1.53
N LYS A 105 -10.08 -4.11 -0.85
CA LYS A 105 -11.36 -3.73 -0.22
C LYS A 105 -11.24 -2.55 0.77
N SER A 106 -10.08 -2.35 1.39
CA SER A 106 -9.83 -1.18 2.27
C SER A 106 -9.75 0.16 1.53
N GLY A 107 -9.74 0.16 0.20
CA GLY A 107 -9.54 1.35 -0.63
C GLY A 107 -8.09 1.58 -1.06
N THR A 108 -7.16 0.70 -0.67
CA THR A 108 -5.76 0.75 -1.16
C THR A 108 -5.71 0.33 -2.63
N THR A 109 -5.17 1.19 -3.48
CA THR A 109 -4.99 0.93 -4.92
C THR A 109 -3.52 0.99 -5.30
N VAL A 110 -3.09 0.09 -6.19
CA VAL A 110 -1.79 0.12 -6.86
C VAL A 110 -2.04 0.07 -8.36
N LYS A 111 -1.47 1.02 -9.11
CA LYS A 111 -1.54 1.05 -10.57
C LYS A 111 -0.14 0.90 -11.15
N LEU A 112 0.02 -0.04 -12.06
CA LEU A 112 1.25 -0.29 -12.81
C LEU A 112 1.00 -0.07 -14.30
N TRP A 113 2.06 0.33 -14.99
CA TRP A 113 2.08 0.56 -16.43
C TRP A 113 3.29 -0.14 -16.99
N THR A 114 3.16 -0.75 -18.15
CA THR A 114 4.30 -1.30 -18.86
C THR A 114 4.14 -1.17 -20.35
N ARG A 115 5.26 -0.89 -21.02
CA ARG A 115 5.32 -0.83 -22.47
C ARG A 115 5.62 -2.22 -23.02
N ILE A 116 4.86 -2.64 -24.03
CA ILE A 116 5.03 -3.91 -24.72
C ILE A 116 5.24 -3.63 -26.20
N LEU A 117 6.26 -4.29 -26.78
CA LEU A 117 6.48 -4.31 -28.22
C LEU A 117 5.60 -5.40 -28.84
N ILE A 118 4.81 -5.03 -29.83
CA ILE A 118 4.01 -5.97 -30.62
C ILE A 118 4.94 -6.52 -31.71
N THR A 119 5.56 -7.66 -31.43
CA THR A 119 6.31 -8.40 -32.44
C THR A 119 5.33 -9.30 -33.17
N ASN A 120 4.94 -8.93 -34.39
CA ASN A 120 4.27 -9.87 -35.29
C ASN A 120 5.24 -11.01 -35.57
N ALA A 121 4.85 -12.24 -35.24
CA ALA A 121 5.56 -13.43 -35.68
C ALA A 121 5.26 -13.61 -37.17
N GLU A 122 6.21 -13.21 -38.02
CA GLU A 122 6.36 -13.68 -39.40
C GLU A 122 7.74 -14.31 -39.55
#